data_AF-A0A7Y9FEM8-F1
#
_entry.id   AF-A0A7Y9FEM8-F1
#
_cell.length_a   1.000
_cell.length_b   1.000
_cell.length_c   1.000
_cell.angle_alpha   90.00
_cell.angle_beta   90.00
_cell.angle_gamma   90.00
#
_symmetry.space_group_name_H-M   'P 1'
#
loop_
_entity.id
_entity.type
_entity.pdbx_description
1 polymer ?
#
loop_
_entity_poly.entity_id
_entity_poly.type
_entity_poly.pdbx_seq_one_letter_code
_entity_poly.pdbx_strand_id
1 'polypeptide(L)'
;MTPPRLSLATWHERLRSPLPEQVRGPAVDPAALTVGQVHLGLGAFHRAHQSVYTEDAAAATGETGWGVLGVTQRSARVAEQLDPQDGLYGVLTAGADATSLRLVGSLRQVAFPGRQTPVVLDALAAPTTHVVTLTVTEKGYRRGPDGGLDLADPDVQADLAAAAADSDEPARTPVGLLVRGLVRRAKGAGTPLTVVCCDNLVDNGRVLARLVGQALDASPALVPVGAWARDAVRFPCTMVDRIVPATTDAHRARATDLLGLHDEGLVVGEPFTQWVVEDSFAGPRPAWERAGATLTHDVAPYERAKLRVLNGTHSALAYLGALRGHATIAQAVADPDLAELARRYVDDDVLPTLVAPDGTDLAAYRDDVLTRFANPATGHTTVQVAMDGSQKLPLRLLSTAADRLAAGAVPHVAAVVLAGWVAYVRAAAAGELVVAGRTVPLDDPAAAVLAEATRGTPEQAVDGVLALRDVVPAAVGEHPGFRAEVVSALHTFTR
;
A
#
# COMPACT_ATOMS: atom_id res chain seq x y z
N MET A 1 -2.49 11.46 -36.61
CA MET A 1 -3.88 11.18 -36.17
C MET A 1 -3.82 10.76 -34.72
N THR A 2 -4.72 11.24 -33.87
CA THR A 2 -4.80 10.78 -32.48
C THR A 2 -5.25 9.31 -32.46
N PRO A 3 -4.55 8.40 -31.77
CA PRO A 3 -4.99 7.02 -31.66
C PRO A 3 -6.37 6.92 -31.00
N PRO A 4 -7.22 5.97 -31.42
CA PRO A 4 -8.51 5.78 -30.79
C PRO A 4 -8.35 5.37 -29.33
N ARG A 5 -9.28 5.82 -28.47
CA ARG A 5 -9.30 5.45 -27.05
C ARG A 5 -9.57 3.96 -26.89
N LEU A 6 -8.89 3.33 -25.93
CA LEU A 6 -9.14 1.95 -25.53
C LEU A 6 -10.60 1.77 -25.08
N SER A 7 -11.28 0.76 -25.61
CA SER A 7 -12.61 0.30 -25.21
C SER A 7 -12.77 -1.15 -25.70
N LEU A 8 -13.84 -1.86 -25.33
CA LEU A 8 -14.08 -3.21 -25.85
C LEU A 8 -14.20 -3.19 -27.38
N ALA A 9 -14.85 -2.16 -27.93
CA ALA A 9 -15.01 -2.00 -29.37
C ALA A 9 -13.67 -1.81 -30.10
N THR A 10 -12.83 -0.88 -29.62
CA THR A 10 -11.54 -0.60 -30.25
C THR A 10 -10.52 -1.71 -30.01
N TRP A 11 -10.64 -2.43 -28.89
CA TRP A 11 -9.87 -3.65 -28.63
C TRP A 11 -10.21 -4.77 -29.63
N HIS A 12 -11.48 -5.05 -29.86
CA HIS A 12 -11.90 -6.03 -30.86
C HIS A 12 -11.45 -5.67 -32.27
N GLU A 13 -11.47 -4.38 -32.62
CA GLU A 13 -10.91 -3.92 -33.88
C GLU A 13 -9.39 -4.11 -33.93
N ARG A 14 -8.68 -3.79 -32.85
CA ARG A 14 -7.22 -3.95 -32.74
C ARG A 14 -6.78 -5.41 -32.91
N LEU A 15 -7.57 -6.37 -32.44
CA LEU A 15 -7.28 -7.80 -32.57
C LEU A 15 -7.32 -8.33 -34.01
N ARG A 16 -7.80 -7.54 -34.99
CA ARG A 16 -7.75 -7.92 -36.42
C ARG A 16 -6.34 -7.91 -37.01
N SER A 17 -5.38 -7.31 -36.31
CA SER A 17 -3.97 -7.28 -36.66
C SER A 17 -3.14 -7.96 -35.56
N PRO A 18 -2.01 -8.61 -35.87
CA PRO A 18 -1.13 -9.19 -34.87
C PRO A 18 -0.72 -8.19 -33.78
N LEU A 19 -0.64 -8.67 -32.55
CA LEU A 19 -0.12 -7.91 -31.41
C LEU A 19 1.40 -8.09 -31.32
N PRO A 20 2.15 -7.06 -30.88
CA PRO A 20 3.55 -7.27 -30.48
C PRO A 20 3.65 -8.34 -29.39
N GLU A 21 4.77 -9.06 -29.35
CA GLU A 21 5.00 -10.15 -28.38
C GLU A 21 4.91 -9.67 -26.93
N GLN A 22 5.20 -8.40 -26.65
CA GLN A 22 5.15 -7.81 -25.31
C GLN A 22 3.74 -7.39 -24.87
N VAL A 23 2.73 -7.48 -25.75
CA VAL A 23 1.35 -7.08 -25.49
C VAL A 23 0.47 -8.31 -25.26
N ARG A 24 -0.34 -8.28 -24.20
CA ARG A 24 -1.34 -9.31 -23.89
C ARG A 24 -2.71 -8.64 -23.68
N GLY A 25 -3.75 -9.30 -24.17
CA GLY A 25 -5.13 -8.92 -23.87
C GLY A 25 -5.56 -9.32 -22.45
N PRO A 26 -6.81 -9.04 -22.06
CA PRO A 26 -7.40 -9.56 -20.84
C PRO A 26 -7.34 -11.10 -20.80
N ALA A 27 -7.08 -11.68 -19.63
CA ALA A 27 -7.01 -13.15 -19.48
C ALA A 27 -8.40 -13.82 -19.43
N VAL A 28 -9.46 -13.02 -19.34
CA VAL A 28 -10.86 -13.44 -19.33
C VAL A 28 -11.64 -12.64 -20.38
N ASP A 29 -12.77 -13.17 -20.87
CA ASP A 29 -13.70 -12.38 -21.65
C ASP A 29 -14.46 -11.39 -20.74
N PRO A 30 -14.23 -10.07 -20.84
CA PRO A 30 -14.87 -9.12 -19.96
C PRO A 30 -16.40 -9.10 -20.13
N ALA A 31 -16.93 -9.48 -21.30
CA ALA A 31 -18.37 -9.52 -21.53
C ALA A 31 -19.06 -10.67 -20.79
N ALA A 32 -18.31 -11.72 -20.41
CA ALA A 32 -18.85 -12.87 -19.70
C ALA A 32 -18.94 -12.65 -18.18
N LEU A 33 -18.24 -11.65 -17.63
CA LEU A 33 -18.14 -11.42 -16.19
C LEU A 33 -19.38 -10.74 -15.59
N THR A 34 -19.82 -11.24 -14.44
CA THR A 34 -20.82 -10.59 -13.56
C THR A 34 -20.16 -10.07 -12.28
N VAL A 35 -20.73 -9.02 -11.69
CA VAL A 35 -20.16 -8.40 -10.48
C VAL A 35 -20.41 -9.29 -9.25
N GLY A 36 -19.33 -9.77 -8.64
CA GLY A 36 -19.32 -10.44 -7.33
C GLY A 36 -18.28 -9.90 -6.36
N GLN A 37 -17.51 -8.90 -6.79
CA GLN A 37 -16.55 -8.17 -5.96
C GLN A 37 -16.81 -6.66 -6.05
N VAL A 38 -16.78 -5.99 -4.90
CA VAL A 38 -16.73 -4.51 -4.83
C VAL A 38 -15.34 -4.10 -4.36
N HIS A 39 -14.75 -3.08 -4.98
CA HIS A 39 -13.47 -2.52 -4.53
C HIS A 39 -13.62 -1.06 -4.11
N LEU A 40 -13.32 -0.73 -2.85
CA LEU A 40 -13.36 0.64 -2.34
C LEU A 40 -11.97 1.29 -2.42
N GLY A 41 -11.85 2.37 -3.19
CA GLY A 41 -10.58 3.06 -3.39
C GLY A 41 -9.85 2.64 -4.64
N LEU A 42 -10.49 2.81 -5.81
CA LEU A 42 -9.98 2.47 -7.13
C LEU A 42 -8.73 3.28 -7.56
N GLY A 43 -7.61 3.01 -6.89
CA GLY A 43 -6.30 3.60 -7.14
C GLY A 43 -5.45 2.80 -8.12
N ALA A 44 -4.24 3.29 -8.37
CA ALA A 44 -3.29 2.60 -9.24
C ALA A 44 -2.86 1.25 -8.68
N PHE A 45 -2.64 1.15 -7.35
CA PHE A 45 -2.19 -0.07 -6.70
C PHE A 45 -3.19 -1.22 -6.90
N HIS A 46 -4.48 -0.98 -6.66
CA HIS A 46 -5.51 -2.00 -6.91
C HIS A 46 -5.52 -2.51 -8.34
N ARG A 47 -5.51 -1.57 -9.30
CA ARG A 47 -5.49 -1.89 -10.74
C ARG A 47 -4.24 -2.68 -11.14
N ALA A 48 -3.10 -2.42 -10.50
CA ALA A 48 -1.87 -3.16 -10.74
C ALA A 48 -1.72 -4.42 -9.86
N HIS A 49 -2.62 -4.70 -8.93
CA HIS A 49 -2.42 -5.79 -7.95
C HIS A 49 -3.68 -6.65 -7.82
N GLN A 50 -4.64 -6.29 -6.95
CA GLN A 50 -5.76 -7.19 -6.66
C GLN A 50 -6.64 -7.45 -7.90
N SER A 51 -6.83 -6.46 -8.77
CA SER A 51 -7.61 -6.66 -10.01
C SER A 51 -6.93 -7.65 -10.97
N VAL A 52 -5.59 -7.69 -10.97
CA VAL A 52 -4.80 -8.66 -11.74
C VAL A 52 -4.94 -10.07 -11.14
N TYR A 53 -4.78 -10.21 -9.81
CA TYR A 53 -5.00 -11.49 -9.12
C TYR A 53 -6.42 -12.02 -9.31
N THR A 54 -7.44 -11.16 -9.21
CA THR A 54 -8.83 -11.56 -9.46
C THR A 54 -9.04 -12.00 -10.90
N GLU A 55 -8.45 -11.30 -11.89
CA GLU A 55 -8.54 -11.72 -13.29
C GLU A 55 -7.87 -13.07 -13.53
N ASP A 56 -6.66 -13.26 -13.01
CA ASP A 56 -5.90 -14.51 -13.17
C ASP A 56 -6.58 -15.68 -12.46
N ALA A 57 -7.19 -15.44 -11.30
CA ALA A 57 -7.95 -16.46 -10.59
C ALA A 57 -9.18 -16.89 -11.39
N ALA A 58 -9.93 -15.92 -11.94
CA ALA A 58 -11.08 -16.18 -12.80
C ALA A 58 -10.66 -16.91 -14.09
N ALA A 59 -9.54 -16.53 -14.71
CA ALA A 59 -9.01 -17.21 -15.89
C ALA A 59 -8.60 -18.66 -15.58
N ALA A 60 -7.98 -18.90 -14.42
CA ALA A 60 -7.57 -20.21 -14.00
C ALA A 60 -8.76 -21.14 -13.72
N THR A 61 -9.85 -20.63 -13.15
CA THR A 61 -11.04 -21.43 -12.80
C THR A 61 -12.10 -21.49 -13.89
N GLY A 62 -12.13 -20.50 -14.79
CA GLY A 62 -13.24 -20.28 -15.73
C GLY A 62 -14.48 -19.67 -15.06
N GLU A 63 -14.39 -19.25 -13.80
CA GLU A 63 -15.50 -18.64 -13.08
C GLU A 63 -15.76 -17.21 -13.58
N THR A 64 -17.03 -16.90 -13.85
CA THR A 64 -17.42 -15.59 -14.37
C THR A 64 -18.02 -14.65 -13.32
N GLY A 65 -18.20 -15.12 -12.08
CA GLY A 65 -18.83 -14.35 -11.00
C GLY A 65 -17.93 -13.31 -10.33
N TRP A 66 -16.68 -13.13 -10.78
CA TRP A 66 -15.67 -12.31 -10.11
C TRP A 66 -15.38 -10.97 -10.80
N GLY A 67 -16.32 -10.46 -11.58
CA GLY A 67 -16.27 -9.08 -12.05
C GLY A 67 -16.23 -8.08 -10.89
N VAL A 68 -15.49 -7.00 -11.08
CA VAL A 68 -15.26 -5.98 -10.05
C VAL A 68 -16.08 -4.72 -10.36
N LEU A 69 -16.86 -4.25 -9.38
CA LEU A 69 -17.29 -2.87 -9.30
C LEU A 69 -16.21 -2.06 -8.57
N GLY A 70 -15.49 -1.23 -9.30
CA GLY A 70 -14.50 -0.33 -8.73
C GLY A 70 -15.13 0.97 -8.25
N VAL A 71 -14.87 1.35 -7.02
CA VAL A 71 -15.45 2.55 -6.40
C VAL A 71 -14.34 3.57 -6.17
N THR A 72 -14.44 4.72 -6.82
CA THR A 72 -13.52 5.84 -6.56
C THR A 72 -13.86 6.50 -5.21
N GLN A 73 -13.01 7.41 -4.73
CA GLN A 73 -13.19 8.01 -3.41
C GLN A 73 -13.34 9.52 -3.45
N ARG A 74 -12.22 10.23 -3.62
CA ARG A 74 -12.17 11.69 -3.47
C ARG A 74 -12.64 12.45 -4.71
N SER A 75 -12.61 11.81 -5.89
CA SER A 75 -13.00 12.45 -7.14
C SER A 75 -13.55 11.44 -8.15
N ALA A 76 -14.30 11.97 -9.12
CA ALA A 76 -14.83 11.22 -10.25
C ALA A 76 -13.76 10.90 -11.32
N ARG A 77 -12.56 11.48 -11.23
CA ARG A 77 -11.55 11.44 -12.30
C ARG A 77 -11.26 10.04 -12.83
N VAL A 78 -11.05 9.06 -11.95
CA VAL A 78 -10.74 7.69 -12.36
C VAL A 78 -11.95 7.02 -13.05
N ALA A 79 -13.16 7.31 -12.60
CA ALA A 79 -14.37 6.84 -13.28
C ALA A 79 -14.51 7.48 -14.67
N GLU A 80 -14.29 8.78 -14.77
CA GLU A 80 -14.30 9.52 -16.04
C GLU A 80 -13.21 9.04 -17.02
N GLN A 81 -12.12 8.45 -16.51
CA GLN A 81 -11.08 7.81 -17.32
C GLN A 81 -11.49 6.40 -17.79
N LEU A 82 -12.09 5.59 -16.92
CA LEU A 82 -12.32 4.15 -17.15
C LEU A 82 -13.69 3.81 -17.74
N ASP A 83 -14.74 4.57 -17.41
CA ASP A 83 -16.10 4.34 -17.93
C ASP A 83 -16.14 4.38 -19.46
N PRO A 84 -15.52 5.37 -20.15
CA PRO A 84 -15.47 5.38 -21.61
C PRO A 84 -14.64 4.23 -22.22
N GLN A 85 -13.91 3.47 -21.39
CA GLN A 85 -13.10 2.33 -21.80
C GLN A 85 -13.76 0.98 -21.44
N ASP A 86 -15.04 0.97 -21.05
CA ASP A 86 -15.76 -0.24 -20.60
C ASP A 86 -15.08 -0.95 -19.42
N GLY A 87 -14.37 -0.18 -18.58
CA GLY A 87 -13.55 -0.69 -17.48
C GLY A 87 -12.21 -1.30 -17.89
N LEU A 88 -11.88 -1.37 -19.19
CA LEU A 88 -10.57 -1.83 -19.65
C LEU A 88 -9.47 -0.82 -19.31
N TYR A 89 -8.30 -1.34 -18.95
CA TYR A 89 -7.08 -0.55 -18.79
C TYR A 89 -5.84 -1.43 -18.95
N GLY A 90 -4.71 -0.81 -19.23
CA GLY A 90 -3.40 -1.45 -19.30
C GLY A 90 -2.65 -1.42 -17.97
N VAL A 91 -1.91 -2.49 -17.72
CA VAL A 91 -0.84 -2.56 -16.73
C VAL A 91 0.48 -2.66 -17.50
N LEU A 92 1.23 -1.56 -17.52
CA LEU A 92 2.59 -1.53 -18.05
C LEU A 92 3.54 -2.07 -16.97
N THR A 93 4.07 -3.26 -17.19
CA THR A 93 5.06 -3.87 -16.29
C THR A 93 6.44 -3.45 -16.74
N ALA A 94 7.13 -2.63 -15.93
CA ALA A 94 8.43 -2.06 -16.26
C ALA A 94 9.53 -2.71 -15.41
N GLY A 95 10.22 -3.71 -15.98
CA GLY A 95 11.44 -4.30 -15.42
C GLY A 95 12.70 -3.54 -15.83
N ALA A 96 13.85 -3.97 -15.30
CA ALA A 96 15.14 -3.39 -15.66
C ALA A 96 15.48 -3.63 -17.15
N ASP A 97 15.23 -4.85 -17.65
CA ASP A 97 15.63 -5.26 -19.01
C ASP A 97 14.48 -5.29 -20.01
N ALA A 98 13.23 -5.36 -19.53
CA ALA A 98 12.07 -5.55 -20.38
C ALA A 98 10.84 -4.81 -19.86
N THR A 99 10.01 -4.37 -20.81
CA THR A 99 8.68 -3.83 -20.54
C THR A 99 7.63 -4.66 -21.26
N SER A 100 6.54 -4.98 -20.56
CA SER A 100 5.36 -5.64 -21.13
C SER A 100 4.10 -4.85 -20.82
N LEU A 101 3.07 -5.01 -21.65
CA LEU A 101 1.78 -4.38 -21.47
C LEU A 101 0.69 -5.45 -21.46
N ARG A 102 -0.07 -5.52 -20.38
CA ARG A 102 -1.25 -6.39 -20.27
C ARG A 102 -2.50 -5.54 -20.13
N LEU A 103 -3.51 -5.78 -20.96
CA LEU A 103 -4.85 -5.26 -20.72
C LEU A 103 -5.54 -6.10 -19.64
N VAL A 104 -6.27 -5.44 -18.74
CA VAL A 104 -7.09 -6.05 -17.68
C VAL A 104 -8.54 -5.67 -17.94
N GLY A 105 -9.44 -6.64 -17.82
CA GLY A 105 -10.87 -6.51 -18.01
C GLY A 105 -11.73 -7.07 -16.88
N SER A 106 -11.14 -7.53 -15.77
CA SER A 106 -11.90 -7.90 -14.56
C SER A 106 -12.69 -6.75 -13.94
N LEU A 107 -12.28 -5.49 -14.17
CA LEU A 107 -13.05 -4.31 -13.81
C LEU A 107 -14.21 -4.11 -14.80
N ARG A 108 -15.45 -4.23 -14.31
CA ARG A 108 -16.65 -4.21 -15.17
C ARG A 108 -17.46 -2.94 -15.06
N GLN A 109 -17.45 -2.34 -13.88
CA GLN A 109 -18.20 -1.13 -13.59
C GLN A 109 -17.33 -0.23 -12.74
N VAL A 110 -17.49 1.08 -12.90
CA VAL A 110 -16.89 2.07 -12.00
C VAL A 110 -17.99 2.98 -11.45
N ALA A 111 -17.84 3.38 -10.19
CA ALA A 111 -18.76 4.31 -9.54
C ALA A 111 -18.01 5.36 -8.73
N PHE A 112 -18.54 6.58 -8.73
CA PHE A 112 -18.12 7.63 -7.81
C PHE A 112 -19.21 7.86 -6.74
N PRO A 113 -18.96 7.53 -5.45
CA PRO A 113 -19.96 7.66 -4.39
C PRO A 113 -20.58 9.04 -4.28
N GLY A 114 -19.82 10.12 -4.56
CA GLY A 114 -20.33 11.49 -4.53
C GLY A 114 -21.52 11.75 -5.46
N ARG A 115 -21.76 10.90 -6.46
CA ARG A 115 -22.92 10.96 -7.38
C ARG A 115 -23.75 9.68 -7.40
N GLN A 116 -23.13 8.54 -7.09
CA GLN A 116 -23.67 7.20 -7.33
C GLN A 116 -23.67 6.34 -6.06
N THR A 117 -23.82 6.95 -4.87
CA THR A 117 -23.92 6.20 -3.61
C THR A 117 -24.97 5.08 -3.65
N PRO A 118 -26.20 5.27 -4.18
CA PRO A 118 -27.19 4.20 -4.25
C PRO A 118 -26.69 2.96 -5.00
N VAL A 119 -26.01 3.15 -6.15
CA VAL A 119 -25.43 2.07 -6.95
C VAL A 119 -24.41 1.26 -6.13
N VAL A 120 -23.57 1.94 -5.36
CA VAL A 120 -22.55 1.26 -4.54
C VAL A 120 -23.19 0.52 -3.37
N LEU A 121 -24.18 1.13 -2.70
CA LEU A 121 -24.88 0.51 -1.59
C LEU A 121 -25.65 -0.74 -2.03
N ASP A 122 -26.30 -0.69 -3.19
CA ASP A 122 -27.01 -1.84 -3.76
C ASP A 122 -26.04 -2.96 -4.12
N ALA A 123 -24.88 -2.62 -4.69
CA ALA A 123 -23.83 -3.60 -4.98
C ALA A 123 -23.24 -4.24 -3.71
N LEU A 124 -23.01 -3.48 -2.64
CA LEU A 124 -22.57 -4.00 -1.34
C LEU A 124 -23.63 -4.92 -0.70
N ALA A 125 -24.91 -4.60 -0.88
CA ALA A 125 -26.03 -5.38 -0.36
C ALA A 125 -26.38 -6.61 -1.21
N ALA A 126 -25.94 -6.65 -2.47
CA ALA A 126 -26.29 -7.71 -3.41
C ALA A 126 -25.84 -9.10 -2.91
N PRO A 127 -26.70 -10.13 -3.01
CA PRO A 127 -26.34 -11.49 -2.57
C PRO A 127 -25.24 -12.12 -3.43
N THR A 128 -25.02 -11.60 -4.65
CA THR A 128 -23.92 -12.00 -5.54
C THR A 128 -22.57 -11.41 -5.13
N THR A 129 -22.55 -10.35 -4.31
CA THR A 129 -21.31 -9.79 -3.78
C THR A 129 -20.87 -10.61 -2.57
N HIS A 130 -19.76 -11.32 -2.73
CA HIS A 130 -19.17 -12.14 -1.67
C HIS A 130 -17.93 -11.50 -1.03
N VAL A 131 -17.26 -10.62 -1.78
CA VAL A 131 -16.01 -9.99 -1.38
C VAL A 131 -16.07 -8.49 -1.59
N VAL A 132 -15.69 -7.74 -0.56
CA VAL A 132 -15.28 -6.34 -0.67
C VAL A 132 -13.78 -6.28 -0.46
N THR A 133 -13.07 -5.60 -1.35
CA THR A 133 -11.64 -5.29 -1.18
C THR A 133 -11.47 -3.79 -1.02
N LEU A 134 -10.39 -3.31 -0.40
CA LEU A 134 -10.19 -1.86 -0.27
C LEU A 134 -8.73 -1.43 -0.17
N THR A 135 -8.44 -0.29 -0.81
CA THR A 135 -7.16 0.44 -0.76
C THR A 135 -7.46 1.93 -0.63
N VAL A 136 -7.69 2.38 0.59
CA VAL A 136 -8.23 3.71 0.92
C VAL A 136 -7.19 4.64 1.51
N THR A 137 -5.95 4.17 1.68
CA THR A 137 -4.85 4.81 2.41
C THR A 137 -5.14 4.97 3.90
N GLU A 138 -4.10 5.15 4.70
CA GLU A 138 -4.19 5.28 6.16
C GLU A 138 -5.10 6.42 6.61
N LYS A 139 -5.18 7.49 5.81
CA LYS A 139 -6.04 8.66 6.05
C LYS A 139 -7.52 8.36 5.79
N GLY A 140 -7.83 7.40 4.91
CA GLY A 140 -9.20 7.03 4.56
C GLY A 140 -9.98 6.39 5.71
N TYR A 141 -9.28 5.87 6.72
CA TYR A 141 -9.88 5.23 7.90
C TYR A 141 -10.40 6.19 8.96
N ARG A 142 -10.10 7.50 8.85
CA ARG A 142 -10.56 8.55 9.78
C ARG A 142 -10.32 8.17 11.25
N ARG A 143 -9.08 7.80 11.56
CA ARG A 143 -8.71 7.33 12.90
C ARG A 143 -8.44 8.50 13.85
N GLY A 144 -8.94 8.39 15.07
CA GLY A 144 -8.61 9.28 16.17
C GLY A 144 -7.24 8.94 16.80
N PRO A 145 -6.80 9.71 17.79
CA PRO A 145 -5.50 9.52 18.46
C PRO A 145 -5.33 8.15 19.13
N ASP A 146 -6.41 7.49 19.52
CA ASP A 146 -6.42 6.15 20.14
C ASP A 146 -6.38 4.99 19.11
N GLY A 147 -6.25 5.33 17.82
CA GLY A 147 -6.28 4.41 16.69
C GLY A 147 -7.68 3.86 16.37
N GLY A 148 -8.72 4.25 17.11
CA GLY A 148 -10.11 3.95 16.82
C GLY A 148 -10.71 4.90 15.79
N LEU A 149 -11.97 4.69 15.42
CA LEU A 149 -12.70 5.57 14.52
C LEU A 149 -12.95 6.91 15.22
N ASP A 150 -12.62 8.02 14.55
CA ASP A 150 -12.89 9.35 15.05
C ASP A 150 -14.40 9.66 14.94
N LEU A 151 -15.14 9.38 16.01
CA LEU A 151 -16.58 9.66 16.10
C LEU A 151 -16.90 11.16 16.21
N ALA A 152 -15.88 12.01 16.39
CA ALA A 152 -16.03 13.47 16.35
C ALA A 152 -15.80 14.04 14.94
N ASP A 153 -15.27 13.26 13.99
CA ASP A 153 -15.10 13.68 12.60
C ASP A 153 -16.48 13.96 11.96
N PRO A 154 -16.74 15.17 11.41
CA PRO A 154 -18.04 15.53 10.84
C PRO A 154 -18.47 14.66 9.66
N ASP A 155 -17.53 14.14 8.86
CA ASP A 155 -17.84 13.25 7.74
C ASP A 155 -18.25 11.87 8.25
N VAL A 156 -17.60 11.37 9.31
CA VAL A 156 -17.99 10.12 10.00
C VAL A 156 -19.39 10.28 10.60
N GLN A 157 -19.66 11.37 11.32
CA GLN A 157 -20.98 11.62 11.92
C GLN A 157 -22.10 11.67 10.87
N ALA A 158 -21.85 12.34 9.74
CA ALA A 158 -22.80 12.42 8.64
C ALA A 158 -23.11 11.02 8.05
N ASP A 159 -22.08 10.21 7.82
CA ASP A 159 -22.27 8.85 7.30
C ASP A 159 -23.01 7.95 8.30
N LEU A 160 -22.73 8.06 9.61
CA LEU A 160 -23.43 7.28 10.64
C LEU A 160 -24.90 7.68 10.77
N ALA A 161 -25.21 8.98 10.68
CA ALA A 161 -26.58 9.46 10.65
C ALA A 161 -27.32 8.94 9.41
N ALA A 162 -26.67 8.99 8.23
CA ALA A 162 -27.22 8.43 7.00
C ALA A 162 -27.40 6.90 7.07
N ALA A 163 -26.49 6.18 7.74
CA ALA A 163 -26.61 4.74 7.98
C ALA A 163 -27.81 4.40 8.86
N ALA A 164 -27.98 5.11 9.98
CA ALA A 164 -29.11 4.91 10.89
C ALA A 164 -30.46 5.19 10.21
N ALA A 165 -30.50 6.16 9.31
CA ALA A 165 -31.68 6.49 8.52
C ALA A 165 -31.85 5.62 7.24
N ASP A 166 -30.86 4.78 6.90
CA ASP A 166 -30.78 4.06 5.61
C ASP A 166 -31.01 4.98 4.41
N SER A 167 -30.35 6.14 4.43
CA SER A 167 -30.46 7.19 3.43
C SER A 167 -29.64 6.87 2.18
N ASP A 168 -30.02 7.47 1.05
CA ASP A 168 -29.30 7.47 -0.23
C ASP A 168 -28.33 8.66 -0.40
N GLU A 169 -28.20 9.51 0.62
CA GLU A 169 -27.31 10.68 0.57
C GLU A 169 -25.86 10.31 0.24
N PRO A 170 -25.09 11.17 -0.44
CA PRO A 170 -23.70 10.87 -0.80
C PRO A 170 -22.84 10.46 0.40
N ALA A 171 -22.22 9.28 0.34
CA ALA A 171 -21.28 8.83 1.36
C ALA A 171 -20.00 9.67 1.33
N ARG A 172 -19.43 9.94 2.51
CA ARG A 172 -18.27 10.83 2.68
C ARG A 172 -16.98 10.09 3.01
N THR A 173 -17.09 8.92 3.63
CA THR A 173 -15.97 8.10 4.08
C THR A 173 -16.10 6.65 3.58
N PRO A 174 -14.98 5.94 3.33
CA PRO A 174 -15.01 4.53 2.97
C PRO A 174 -15.63 3.63 4.05
N VAL A 175 -15.33 3.91 5.33
CA VAL A 175 -15.91 3.16 6.47
C VAL A 175 -17.42 3.41 6.54
N GLY A 176 -17.86 4.65 6.39
CA GLY A 176 -19.28 5.01 6.34
C GLY A 176 -20.02 4.33 5.19
N LEU A 177 -19.44 4.33 3.99
CA LEU A 177 -20.00 3.64 2.82
C LEU A 177 -20.13 2.13 3.06
N LEU A 178 -19.12 1.50 3.66
CA LEU A 178 -19.17 0.08 4.03
C LEU A 178 -20.26 -0.20 5.06
N VAL A 179 -20.33 0.57 6.14
CA VAL A 179 -21.34 0.42 7.20
C VAL A 179 -22.75 0.56 6.64
N ARG A 180 -22.97 1.56 5.78
CA ARG A 180 -24.26 1.76 5.09
C ARG A 180 -24.62 0.58 4.18
N GLY A 181 -23.64 0.01 3.47
CA GLY A 181 -23.83 -1.22 2.70
C GLY A 181 -24.21 -2.41 3.59
N LEU A 182 -23.57 -2.56 4.75
CA LEU A 182 -23.91 -3.59 5.73
C LEU A 182 -25.32 -3.43 6.30
N VAL A 183 -25.78 -2.19 6.55
CA VAL A 183 -27.17 -1.90 6.97
C VAL A 183 -28.16 -2.43 5.92
N ARG A 184 -27.97 -2.11 4.64
CA ARG A 184 -28.84 -2.60 3.56
C ARG A 184 -28.79 -4.11 3.42
N ARG A 185 -27.59 -4.68 3.48
CA ARG A 185 -27.38 -6.12 3.40
C ARG A 185 -28.12 -6.86 4.50
N ALA A 186 -28.04 -6.38 5.74
CA ALA A 186 -28.69 -6.96 6.91
C ALA A 186 -30.23 -6.89 6.84
N LYS A 187 -30.79 -5.82 6.25
CA LYS A 187 -32.24 -5.71 6.01
C LYS A 187 -32.73 -6.58 4.85
N GLY A 188 -31.84 -6.88 3.90
CA GLY A 188 -32.11 -7.70 2.72
C GLY A 188 -31.78 -9.17 2.95
N ALA A 189 -30.94 -9.74 2.09
CA ALA A 189 -30.63 -11.17 2.10
C ALA A 189 -29.78 -11.62 3.30
N GLY A 190 -29.08 -10.69 3.98
CA GLY A 190 -28.24 -10.99 5.14
C GLY A 190 -27.11 -11.99 4.87
N THR A 191 -26.73 -12.20 3.60
CA THR A 191 -25.75 -13.21 3.22
C THR A 191 -24.35 -12.86 3.76
N PRO A 192 -23.49 -13.86 4.05
CA PRO A 192 -22.14 -13.59 4.55
C PRO A 192 -21.32 -12.71 3.60
N LEU A 193 -20.39 -11.92 4.14
CA LEU A 193 -19.52 -11.02 3.37
C LEU A 193 -18.09 -11.06 3.91
N THR A 194 -17.10 -11.12 3.02
CA THR A 194 -15.71 -10.91 3.41
C THR A 194 -15.25 -9.51 3.01
N VAL A 195 -14.63 -8.78 3.93
CA VAL A 195 -14.05 -7.45 3.67
C VAL A 195 -12.54 -7.54 3.84
N VAL A 196 -11.82 -7.57 2.72
CA VAL A 196 -10.37 -7.73 2.65
C VAL A 196 -9.71 -6.36 2.56
N CYS A 197 -9.04 -5.96 3.63
CA CYS A 197 -8.22 -4.75 3.64
C CYS A 197 -6.92 -5.01 2.88
N CYS A 198 -6.55 -4.12 1.94
CA CYS A 198 -5.33 -4.23 1.13
C CYS A 198 -4.45 -2.97 1.28
N ASP A 199 -4.66 -2.16 2.31
CA ASP A 199 -3.74 -1.08 2.67
C ASP A 199 -2.56 -1.60 3.50
N ASN A 200 -1.43 -0.89 3.43
CA ASN A 200 -0.19 -1.23 4.12
C ASN A 200 -0.24 -0.79 5.61
N LEU A 201 -1.17 -1.36 6.36
CA LEU A 201 -1.31 -1.24 7.82
C LEU A 201 -0.97 -2.57 8.48
N VAL A 202 -0.35 -2.54 9.65
CA VAL A 202 -0.20 -3.74 10.49
C VAL A 202 -1.59 -4.20 10.94
N ASP A 203 -1.85 -5.50 10.88
CA ASP A 203 -3.12 -6.09 11.33
C ASP A 203 -4.33 -5.43 10.63
N ASN A 204 -4.19 -5.09 9.35
CA ASN A 204 -5.12 -4.24 8.62
C ASN A 204 -6.58 -4.71 8.65
N GLY A 205 -6.82 -6.03 8.62
CA GLY A 205 -8.13 -6.64 8.78
C GLY A 205 -8.73 -6.40 10.17
N ARG A 206 -7.94 -6.62 11.23
CA ARG A 206 -8.36 -6.39 12.63
C ARG A 206 -8.62 -4.91 12.90
N VAL A 207 -7.78 -4.02 12.38
CA VAL A 207 -7.98 -2.56 12.46
C VAL A 207 -9.33 -2.21 11.84
N LEU A 208 -9.58 -2.65 10.61
CA LEU A 208 -10.84 -2.38 9.94
C LEU A 208 -12.06 -2.95 10.69
N ALA A 209 -11.95 -4.18 11.21
CA ALA A 209 -13.00 -4.80 12.02
C ALA A 209 -13.34 -3.94 13.25
N ARG A 210 -12.33 -3.41 13.97
CA ARG A 210 -12.53 -2.49 15.09
C ARG A 210 -13.27 -1.23 14.65
N LEU A 211 -12.84 -0.60 13.57
CA LEU A 211 -13.45 0.66 13.08
C LEU A 211 -14.91 0.47 12.66
N VAL A 212 -15.21 -0.60 11.92
CA VAL A 212 -16.58 -0.95 11.51
C VAL A 212 -17.43 -1.31 12.73
N GLY A 213 -16.88 -2.04 13.71
CA GLY A 213 -17.56 -2.33 14.97
C GLY A 213 -17.91 -1.05 15.75
N GLN A 214 -16.95 -0.15 15.93
CA GLN A 214 -17.17 1.15 16.58
C GLN A 214 -18.24 1.98 15.87
N ALA A 215 -18.26 1.98 14.53
CA ALA A 215 -19.32 2.63 13.76
C ALA A 215 -20.70 2.01 14.00
N LEU A 216 -20.81 0.69 14.04
CA LEU A 216 -22.07 -0.03 14.27
C LEU A 216 -22.57 0.09 15.72
N ASP A 217 -21.67 0.30 16.68
CA ASP A 217 -22.01 0.51 18.09
C ASP A 217 -22.34 1.99 18.42
N ALA A 218 -22.03 2.93 17.51
CA ALA A 218 -22.16 4.37 17.75
C ALA A 218 -23.62 4.86 17.85
N SER A 219 -24.61 4.07 17.42
CA SER A 219 -26.03 4.43 17.48
C SER A 219 -26.90 3.21 17.80
N PRO A 220 -27.93 3.34 18.66
CA PRO A 220 -28.86 2.24 18.97
C PRO A 220 -29.53 1.62 17.73
N ALA A 221 -29.73 2.41 16.67
CA ALA A 221 -30.33 1.94 15.42
C ALA A 221 -29.42 0.96 14.64
N LEU A 222 -28.11 1.00 14.87
CA LEU A 222 -27.12 0.18 14.18
C LEU A 222 -26.72 -1.07 14.96
N VAL A 223 -27.00 -1.12 16.27
CA VAL A 223 -26.66 -2.26 17.15
C VAL A 223 -27.16 -3.62 16.61
N PRO A 224 -28.40 -3.77 16.09
CA PRO A 224 -28.83 -5.04 15.50
C PRO A 224 -28.00 -5.46 14.27
N VAL A 225 -27.56 -4.49 13.46
CA VAL A 225 -26.66 -4.73 12.32
C VAL A 225 -25.27 -5.16 12.82
N GLY A 226 -24.76 -4.52 13.88
CA GLY A 226 -23.52 -4.93 14.56
C GLY A 226 -23.56 -6.36 15.10
N ALA A 227 -24.70 -6.80 15.65
CA ALA A 227 -24.88 -8.18 16.09
C ALA A 227 -24.80 -9.18 14.92
N TRP A 228 -25.52 -8.92 13.83
CA TRP A 228 -25.44 -9.75 12.61
C TRP A 228 -24.03 -9.74 12.01
N ALA A 229 -23.38 -8.57 11.92
CA ALA A 229 -22.09 -8.42 11.28
C ALA A 229 -20.98 -9.22 11.97
N ARG A 230 -21.02 -9.35 13.31
CA ARG A 230 -20.07 -10.18 14.07
C ARG A 230 -20.08 -11.65 13.63
N ASP A 231 -21.25 -12.17 13.27
CA ASP A 231 -21.40 -13.57 12.85
C ASP A 231 -21.18 -13.75 11.35
N ALA A 232 -21.68 -12.81 10.53
CA ALA A 232 -21.76 -12.95 9.08
C ALA A 232 -20.63 -12.28 8.29
N VAL A 233 -19.83 -11.40 8.91
CA VAL A 233 -18.76 -10.66 8.23
C VAL A 233 -17.39 -11.12 8.73
N ARG A 234 -16.43 -11.23 7.81
CA ARG A 234 -15.02 -11.54 8.10
C ARG A 234 -14.10 -10.45 7.56
N PHE A 235 -13.02 -10.19 8.30
CA PHE A 235 -12.03 -9.16 7.99
C PHE A 235 -10.61 -9.75 8.03
N PRO A 236 -10.24 -10.60 7.05
CA PRO A 236 -8.92 -11.22 7.03
C PRO A 236 -7.82 -10.15 6.91
N CYS A 237 -6.72 -10.34 7.63
CA CYS A 237 -5.51 -9.54 7.45
C CYS A 237 -4.83 -9.88 6.11
N THR A 238 -4.07 -8.93 5.58
CA THR A 238 -3.26 -9.14 4.37
C THR A 238 -1.89 -8.48 4.46
N MET A 239 -0.94 -9.05 3.73
CA MET A 239 0.28 -8.37 3.32
C MET A 239 0.25 -8.20 1.80
N VAL A 240 0.42 -6.96 1.34
CA VAL A 240 0.42 -6.62 -0.07
C VAL A 240 1.76 -6.00 -0.48
N ASP A 241 2.31 -6.43 -1.62
CA ASP A 241 3.54 -5.86 -2.14
C ASP A 241 3.58 -5.85 -3.67
N ARG A 242 3.76 -4.63 -4.21
CA ARG A 242 4.13 -4.33 -5.60
C ARG A 242 4.45 -2.84 -5.67
N ILE A 243 5.60 -2.48 -6.22
CA ILE A 243 5.92 -1.08 -6.50
C ILE A 243 5.08 -0.62 -7.70
N VAL A 244 4.25 0.40 -7.47
CA VAL A 244 3.32 0.98 -8.46
C VAL A 244 3.55 2.50 -8.48
N PRO A 245 4.46 3.01 -9.33
CA PRO A 245 4.72 4.43 -9.41
C PRO A 245 3.57 5.20 -10.07
N ALA A 246 3.61 6.53 -9.98
CA ALA A 246 2.67 7.38 -10.69
C ALA A 246 2.83 7.23 -12.22
N THR A 247 1.72 7.09 -12.93
CA THR A 247 1.73 7.03 -14.40
C THR A 247 2.10 8.41 -15.00
N THR A 248 3.21 8.46 -15.73
CA THR A 248 3.69 9.65 -16.45
C THR A 248 3.17 9.68 -17.89
N ASP A 249 3.34 10.82 -18.58
CA ASP A 249 2.99 10.93 -20.00
C ASP A 249 3.91 10.08 -20.87
N ALA A 250 5.17 9.88 -20.46
CA ALA A 250 6.09 8.95 -21.15
C ALA A 250 5.59 7.51 -21.07
N HIS A 251 5.04 7.09 -19.92
CA HIS A 251 4.41 5.76 -19.79
C HIS A 251 3.19 5.63 -20.71
N ARG A 252 2.32 6.65 -20.78
CA ARG A 252 1.17 6.67 -21.69
C ARG A 252 1.57 6.62 -23.15
N ALA A 253 2.58 7.40 -23.56
CA ALA A 253 3.11 7.36 -24.92
C ALA A 253 3.66 5.97 -25.25
N ARG A 254 4.45 5.37 -24.35
CA ARG A 254 5.00 4.02 -24.55
C ARG A 254 3.92 2.96 -24.69
N ALA A 255 2.89 2.99 -23.85
CA ALA A 255 1.76 2.06 -23.96
C ALA A 255 0.99 2.27 -25.27
N THR A 256 0.80 3.51 -25.69
CA THR A 256 0.18 3.87 -26.97
C THR A 256 0.98 3.34 -28.16
N ASP A 257 2.32 3.46 -28.13
CA ASP A 257 3.19 2.93 -29.19
C ASP A 257 3.11 1.39 -29.29
N LEU A 258 2.99 0.70 -28.16
CA LEU A 258 2.87 -0.75 -28.11
C LEU A 258 1.48 -1.24 -28.58
N LEU A 259 0.42 -0.58 -28.11
CA LEU A 259 -0.95 -1.03 -28.31
C LEU A 259 -1.59 -0.49 -29.59
N GLY A 260 -1.21 0.71 -30.01
CA GLY A 260 -1.88 1.49 -31.06
C GLY A 260 -3.18 2.15 -30.60
N LEU A 261 -3.49 2.10 -29.30
CA LEU A 261 -4.68 2.68 -28.67
C LEU A 261 -4.26 3.60 -27.53
N HIS A 262 -5.01 4.68 -27.31
CA HIS A 262 -4.79 5.58 -26.19
C HIS A 262 -5.51 5.06 -24.93
N ASP A 263 -4.78 4.86 -23.85
CA ASP A 263 -5.29 4.35 -22.58
C ASP A 263 -5.17 5.40 -21.45
N GLU A 264 -6.32 5.92 -21.03
CA GLU A 264 -6.44 6.88 -19.92
C GLU A 264 -6.36 6.21 -18.54
N GLY A 265 -6.66 4.91 -18.49
CA GLY A 265 -6.69 4.08 -17.30
C GLY A 265 -5.33 3.48 -16.92
N LEU A 266 -4.31 3.64 -17.77
CA LEU A 266 -2.99 3.03 -17.66
C LEU A 266 -2.38 3.17 -16.27
N VAL A 267 -1.93 2.03 -15.73
CA VAL A 267 -1.10 1.96 -14.52
C VAL A 267 0.25 1.32 -14.84
N VAL A 268 1.24 1.64 -14.02
CA VAL A 268 2.60 1.09 -14.16
C VAL A 268 2.95 0.34 -12.89
N GLY A 269 3.61 -0.81 -13.02
CA GLY A 269 4.10 -1.58 -11.89
C GLY A 269 5.43 -2.25 -12.20
N GLU A 270 6.20 -2.58 -11.16
CA GLU A 270 7.34 -3.48 -11.30
C GLU A 270 6.86 -4.92 -11.64
N PRO A 271 7.75 -5.82 -12.11
CA PRO A 271 7.42 -7.22 -12.35
C PRO A 271 7.03 -7.99 -11.09
N PHE A 272 7.70 -7.72 -9.97
CA PHE A 272 7.42 -8.40 -8.70
C PHE A 272 6.01 -8.08 -8.19
N THR A 273 5.33 -9.09 -7.68
CA THR A 273 4.04 -8.95 -6.99
C THR A 273 3.92 -10.04 -5.93
N GLN A 274 3.39 -9.68 -4.76
CA GLN A 274 3.10 -10.63 -3.69
C GLN A 274 1.81 -10.23 -2.99
N TRP A 275 0.99 -11.24 -2.69
CA TRP A 275 -0.21 -11.06 -1.89
C TRP A 275 -0.35 -12.22 -0.92
N VAL A 276 -0.27 -11.93 0.37
CA VAL A 276 -0.54 -12.89 1.43
C VAL A 276 -1.87 -12.52 2.07
N VAL A 277 -2.76 -13.49 2.19
CA VAL A 277 -4.11 -13.28 2.73
C VAL A 277 -4.39 -14.32 3.82
N GLU A 278 -4.90 -13.85 4.95
CA GLU A 278 -5.41 -14.74 5.99
C GLU A 278 -6.59 -15.56 5.43
N ASP A 279 -6.53 -16.89 5.54
CA ASP A 279 -7.57 -17.79 5.03
C ASP A 279 -8.79 -17.83 5.99
N SER A 280 -9.43 -16.67 6.11
CA SER A 280 -10.61 -16.43 6.96
C SER A 280 -11.68 -15.70 6.16
N PHE A 281 -12.46 -16.47 5.40
CA PHE A 281 -13.53 -15.96 4.52
C PHE A 281 -14.91 -16.37 5.04
N ALA A 282 -15.89 -15.46 4.89
CA ALA A 282 -17.27 -15.71 5.31
C ALA A 282 -18.08 -16.52 4.28
N GLY A 283 -17.60 -16.61 3.04
CA GLY A 283 -18.29 -17.22 1.91
C GLY A 283 -17.34 -17.43 0.73
N PRO A 284 -17.87 -17.59 -0.50
CA PRO A 284 -17.06 -17.74 -1.70
C PRO A 284 -16.07 -16.60 -1.89
N ARG A 285 -14.93 -16.89 -2.52
CA ARG A 285 -13.91 -15.92 -2.92
C ARG A 285 -13.30 -16.35 -4.26
N PRO A 286 -12.65 -15.46 -5.01
CA PRO A 286 -11.81 -15.90 -6.12
C PRO A 286 -10.74 -16.87 -5.60
N ALA A 287 -10.37 -17.85 -6.43
CA ALA A 287 -9.27 -18.77 -6.16
C ALA A 287 -7.91 -18.08 -6.34
N TRP A 288 -7.64 -17.02 -5.56
CA TRP A 288 -6.44 -16.19 -5.67
C TRP A 288 -5.14 -16.98 -5.53
N GLU A 289 -5.17 -18.11 -4.82
CA GLU A 289 -4.03 -19.04 -4.73
C GLU A 289 -3.62 -19.62 -6.10
N ARG A 290 -4.57 -19.78 -7.02
CA ARG A 290 -4.31 -20.21 -8.40
C ARG A 290 -3.71 -19.09 -9.27
N ALA A 291 -3.77 -17.85 -8.79
CA ALA A 291 -3.13 -16.68 -9.37
C ALA A 291 -1.81 -16.30 -8.67
N GLY A 292 -1.36 -17.11 -7.70
CA GLY A 292 -0.09 -16.91 -6.99
C GLY A 292 -0.20 -16.17 -5.65
N ALA A 293 -1.40 -15.87 -5.15
CA ALA A 293 -1.54 -15.38 -3.78
C ALA A 293 -1.24 -16.49 -2.76
N THR A 294 -0.60 -16.15 -1.66
CA THR A 294 -0.38 -17.07 -0.54
C THR A 294 -1.55 -16.97 0.44
N LEU A 295 -2.20 -18.10 0.70
CA LEU A 295 -3.18 -18.19 1.78
C LEU A 295 -2.50 -18.76 3.02
N THR A 296 -2.71 -18.12 4.16
CA THR A 296 -2.07 -18.51 5.43
C THR A 296 -3.02 -18.33 6.61
N HIS A 297 -2.73 -18.97 7.74
CA HIS A 297 -3.46 -18.75 8.98
C HIS A 297 -2.91 -17.58 9.80
N ASP A 298 -1.68 -17.14 9.53
CA ASP A 298 -1.06 -16.01 10.23
C ASP A 298 -0.23 -15.16 9.26
N VAL A 299 -0.69 -13.93 9.05
CA VAL A 299 -0.07 -12.96 8.15
C VAL A 299 1.06 -12.18 8.83
N ALA A 300 1.07 -12.12 10.17
CA ALA A 300 1.99 -11.27 10.93
C ALA A 300 3.48 -11.56 10.65
N PRO A 301 3.94 -12.81 10.46
CA PRO A 301 5.34 -13.09 10.11
C PRO A 301 5.73 -12.53 8.73
N TYR A 302 4.82 -12.59 7.74
CA TYR A 302 5.03 -12.03 6.41
C TYR A 302 5.08 -10.50 6.45
N GLU A 303 4.14 -9.86 7.16
CA GLU A 303 4.15 -8.40 7.36
C GLU A 303 5.44 -7.94 8.04
N ARG A 304 5.86 -8.61 9.11
CA ARG A 304 7.09 -8.25 9.84
C ARG A 304 8.33 -8.39 8.96
N ALA A 305 8.43 -9.48 8.19
CA ALA A 305 9.52 -9.68 7.23
C ALA A 305 9.56 -8.56 6.18
N LYS A 306 8.42 -8.22 5.56
CA LYS A 306 8.32 -7.13 4.58
C LYS A 306 8.63 -5.77 5.19
N LEU A 307 8.10 -5.47 6.38
CA LEU A 307 8.34 -4.20 7.07
C LEU A 307 9.82 -3.99 7.42
N ARG A 308 10.53 -5.03 7.84
CA ARG A 308 11.93 -4.90 8.27
C ARG A 308 12.93 -5.08 7.13
N VAL A 309 12.76 -6.10 6.29
CA VAL A 309 13.67 -6.40 5.17
C VAL A 309 13.47 -5.39 4.04
N LEU A 310 12.25 -5.21 3.54
CA LEU A 310 11.99 -4.30 2.42
C LEU A 310 11.92 -2.86 2.91
N ASN A 311 10.93 -2.53 3.75
CA ASN A 311 10.68 -1.13 4.09
C ASN A 311 11.82 -0.52 4.93
N GLY A 312 12.45 -1.29 5.83
CA GLY A 312 13.62 -0.88 6.60
C GLY A 312 14.82 -0.54 5.71
N THR A 313 15.17 -1.44 4.78
CA THR A 313 16.25 -1.22 3.82
C THR A 313 15.96 -0.05 2.88
N HIS A 314 14.70 0.12 2.47
CA HIS A 314 14.27 1.26 1.64
C HIS A 314 14.52 2.59 2.36
N SER A 315 14.17 2.68 3.65
CA SER A 315 14.46 3.85 4.49
C SER A 315 15.96 4.07 4.67
N ALA A 316 16.75 3.02 4.89
CA ALA A 316 18.20 3.13 5.00
C ALA A 316 18.83 3.73 3.73
N LEU A 317 18.51 3.15 2.56
CA LEU A 317 19.00 3.63 1.26
C LEU A 317 18.49 5.04 0.93
N ALA A 318 17.29 5.41 1.37
CA ALA A 318 16.74 6.74 1.14
C ALA A 318 17.55 7.83 1.86
N TYR A 319 17.77 7.70 3.17
CA TYR A 319 18.50 8.70 3.95
C TYR A 319 19.97 8.76 3.55
N LEU A 320 20.64 7.61 3.50
CA LEU A 320 22.07 7.53 3.19
C LEU A 320 22.35 7.88 1.73
N GLY A 321 21.47 7.46 0.82
CA GLY A 321 21.57 7.81 -0.59
C GLY A 321 21.37 9.30 -0.83
N ALA A 322 20.38 9.93 -0.19
CA ALA A 322 20.16 11.37 -0.26
C ALA A 322 21.37 12.16 0.27
N LEU A 323 21.98 11.73 1.38
CA LEU A 323 23.20 12.35 1.93
C LEU A 323 24.40 12.24 0.98
N ARG A 324 24.45 11.19 0.14
CA ARG A 324 25.44 11.05 -0.95
C ARG A 324 25.04 11.74 -2.25
N GLY A 325 23.90 12.44 -2.28
CA GLY A 325 23.42 13.17 -3.46
C GLY A 325 22.73 12.29 -4.52
N HIS A 326 22.52 10.99 -4.26
CA HIS A 326 21.83 10.06 -5.16
C HIS A 326 20.36 10.46 -5.27
N ALA A 327 19.89 10.67 -6.50
CA ALA A 327 18.52 11.12 -6.78
C ALA A 327 17.49 10.02 -6.57
N THR A 328 17.85 8.77 -6.91
CA THR A 328 16.94 7.63 -6.90
C THR A 328 17.46 6.49 -6.03
N ILE A 329 16.54 5.63 -5.58
CA ILE A 329 16.87 4.40 -4.85
C ILE A 329 17.73 3.46 -5.72
N ALA A 330 17.46 3.41 -7.03
CA ALA A 330 18.28 2.66 -7.97
C ALA A 330 19.74 3.14 -8.03
N GLN A 331 19.97 4.46 -7.92
CA GLN A 331 21.32 5.00 -7.79
C GLN A 331 21.95 4.67 -6.44
N ALA A 332 21.17 4.81 -5.35
CA ALA A 332 21.66 4.51 -4.00
C ALA A 332 22.05 3.03 -3.83
N VAL A 333 21.28 2.09 -4.38
CA VAL A 333 21.62 0.65 -4.30
C VAL A 333 22.75 0.24 -5.25
N ALA A 334 23.04 1.04 -6.28
CA ALA A 334 24.19 0.82 -7.17
C ALA A 334 25.52 1.32 -6.55
N ASP A 335 25.46 2.13 -5.50
CA ASP A 335 26.63 2.54 -4.72
C ASP A 335 27.14 1.33 -3.90
N PRO A 336 28.40 0.87 -4.12
CA PRO A 336 28.91 -0.33 -3.47
C PRO A 336 28.88 -0.29 -1.94
N ASP A 337 29.13 0.88 -1.34
CA ASP A 337 29.14 1.01 0.13
C ASP A 337 27.73 0.91 0.69
N LEU A 338 26.75 1.53 0.02
CA LEU A 338 25.35 1.50 0.44
C LEU A 338 24.73 0.13 0.20
N ALA A 339 25.09 -0.55 -0.89
CA ALA A 339 24.64 -1.91 -1.19
C ALA A 339 25.15 -2.91 -0.14
N GLU A 340 26.41 -2.77 0.30
CA GLU A 340 26.98 -3.59 1.36
C GLU A 340 26.35 -3.27 2.72
N LEU A 341 26.18 -1.99 3.06
CA LEU A 341 25.49 -1.58 4.29
C LEU A 341 24.06 -2.11 4.34
N ALA A 342 23.32 -2.05 3.22
CA ALA A 342 21.97 -2.58 3.12
C ALA A 342 21.92 -4.10 3.34
N ARG A 343 22.86 -4.86 2.77
CA ARG A 343 22.97 -6.31 3.02
C ARG A 343 23.25 -6.61 4.49
N ARG A 344 24.26 -5.95 5.06
CA ARG A 344 24.62 -6.11 6.47
C ARG A 344 23.51 -5.68 7.43
N TYR A 345 22.77 -4.61 7.10
CA TYR A 345 21.60 -4.20 7.88
C TYR A 345 20.59 -5.33 7.98
N VAL A 346 20.32 -5.99 6.86
CA VAL A 346 19.38 -7.11 6.87
C VAL A 346 19.97 -8.30 7.63
N ASP A 347 21.21 -8.69 7.34
CA ASP A 347 21.80 -9.93 7.85
C ASP A 347 22.13 -9.88 9.34
N ASP A 348 22.79 -8.79 9.76
CA ASP A 348 23.34 -8.66 11.12
C ASP A 348 22.25 -8.23 12.12
N ASP A 349 21.29 -7.40 11.67
CA ASP A 349 20.33 -6.75 12.56
C ASP A 349 18.88 -7.21 12.35
N VAL A 350 18.42 -7.37 11.11
CA VAL A 350 17.01 -7.70 10.84
C VAL A 350 16.73 -9.20 10.96
N LEU A 351 17.45 -10.05 10.25
CA LEU A 351 17.18 -11.50 10.19
C LEU A 351 17.13 -12.16 11.57
N PRO A 352 18.01 -11.82 12.55
CA PRO A 352 17.94 -12.40 13.89
C PRO A 352 16.66 -12.07 14.67
N THR A 353 15.86 -11.11 14.19
CA THR A 353 14.58 -10.70 14.80
C THR A 353 13.35 -11.32 14.14
N LEU A 354 13.55 -12.10 13.07
CA LEU A 354 12.48 -12.63 12.25
C LEU A 354 12.34 -14.15 12.43
N VAL A 355 11.09 -14.60 12.39
CA VAL A 355 10.76 -16.00 12.18
C VAL A 355 10.35 -16.12 10.72
N ALA A 356 11.03 -16.99 9.97
CA ALA A 356 10.74 -17.20 8.55
C ALA A 356 9.32 -17.76 8.37
N PRO A 357 8.42 -17.06 7.65
CA PRO A 357 7.10 -17.59 7.36
C PRO A 357 7.20 -18.80 6.44
N ASP A 358 6.58 -19.92 6.81
CA ASP A 358 6.44 -21.14 5.99
C ASP A 358 7.77 -21.63 5.37
N GLY A 359 8.90 -21.42 6.07
CA GLY A 359 10.23 -21.82 5.59
C GLY A 359 10.81 -20.93 4.48
N THR A 360 10.27 -19.73 4.26
CA THR A 360 10.78 -18.75 3.29
C THR A 360 12.25 -18.44 3.56
N ASP A 361 13.07 -18.46 2.50
CA ASP A 361 14.45 -18.00 2.56
C ASP A 361 14.49 -16.46 2.63
N LEU A 362 14.67 -15.92 3.85
CA LEU A 362 14.72 -14.48 4.07
C LEU A 362 15.98 -13.82 3.50
N ALA A 363 17.07 -14.57 3.28
CA ALA A 363 18.27 -14.06 2.64
C ALA A 363 18.08 -13.95 1.13
N ALA A 364 17.41 -14.93 0.50
CA ALA A 364 16.97 -14.80 -0.88
C ALA A 364 15.97 -13.64 -1.04
N TYR A 365 15.04 -13.47 -0.10
CA TYR A 365 14.11 -12.34 -0.13
C TYR A 365 14.81 -10.97 -0.03
N ARG A 366 15.87 -10.86 0.78
CA ARG A 366 16.75 -9.68 0.82
C ARG A 366 17.35 -9.40 -0.56
N ASP A 367 17.90 -10.41 -1.22
CA ASP A 367 18.53 -10.25 -2.52
C ASP A 367 17.52 -9.81 -3.59
N ASP A 368 16.33 -10.41 -3.58
CA ASP A 368 15.22 -9.98 -4.43
C ASP A 368 14.83 -8.51 -4.19
N VAL A 369 14.76 -8.07 -2.93
CA VAL A 369 14.50 -6.67 -2.57
C VAL A 369 15.56 -5.73 -3.15
N LEU A 370 16.84 -6.08 -3.05
CA LEU A 370 17.92 -5.25 -3.60
C LEU A 370 17.89 -5.22 -5.13
N THR A 371 17.62 -6.34 -5.79
CA THR A 371 17.40 -6.39 -7.24
C THR A 371 16.24 -5.50 -7.66
N ARG A 372 15.13 -5.53 -6.92
CA ARG A 372 13.95 -4.67 -7.18
C ARG A 372 14.27 -3.20 -7.03
N PHE A 373 15.02 -2.83 -5.99
CA PHE A 373 15.48 -1.45 -5.78
C PHE A 373 16.42 -0.97 -6.87
N ALA A 374 17.18 -1.87 -7.51
CA ALA A 374 18.07 -1.53 -8.61
C ALA A 374 17.33 -1.22 -9.92
N ASN A 375 16.02 -1.49 -10.01
CA ASN A 375 15.23 -1.23 -11.21
C ASN A 375 15.01 0.29 -11.41
N PRO A 376 15.64 0.93 -12.42
CA PRO A 376 15.55 2.38 -12.63
C PRO A 376 14.15 2.81 -13.11
N ALA A 377 13.36 1.89 -13.69
CA ALA A 377 12.04 2.19 -14.23
C ALA A 377 10.99 2.49 -13.14
N THR A 378 11.27 2.13 -11.88
CA THR A 378 10.40 2.46 -10.74
C THR A 378 10.38 3.96 -10.45
N GLY A 379 11.47 4.68 -10.75
CA GLY A 379 11.57 6.13 -10.55
C GLY A 379 11.50 6.59 -9.08
N HIS A 380 11.60 5.68 -8.10
CA HIS A 380 11.57 6.05 -6.69
C HIS A 380 12.74 6.96 -6.33
N THR A 381 12.44 8.19 -5.92
CA THR A 381 13.45 9.13 -5.46
C THR A 381 13.82 8.86 -4.01
N THR A 382 15.09 9.09 -3.66
CA THR A 382 15.55 9.00 -2.26
C THR A 382 14.74 9.94 -1.37
N VAL A 383 14.47 11.16 -1.83
CA VAL A 383 13.68 12.17 -1.12
C VAL A 383 12.25 11.71 -0.86
N GLN A 384 11.54 11.20 -1.88
CA GLN A 384 10.15 10.73 -1.71
C GLN A 384 10.06 9.58 -0.70
N VAL A 385 11.05 8.69 -0.69
CA VAL A 385 11.07 7.57 0.24
C VAL A 385 11.41 8.04 1.67
N ALA A 386 12.28 9.05 1.79
CA ALA A 386 12.74 9.63 3.05
C ALA A 386 11.66 10.44 3.81
N MET A 387 10.65 11.00 3.13
CA MET A 387 9.56 11.78 3.75
C MET A 387 8.86 11.01 4.89
N ASP A 388 8.24 11.71 5.84
CA ASP A 388 7.51 11.11 6.96
C ASP A 388 8.34 10.09 7.77
N GLY A 389 9.64 10.36 7.93
CA GLY A 389 10.56 9.50 8.67
C GLY A 389 10.11 9.23 10.11
N SER A 390 9.53 10.23 10.78
CA SER A 390 8.98 10.10 12.15
C SER A 390 7.88 9.05 12.25
N GLN A 391 7.11 8.84 11.18
CA GLN A 391 6.02 7.87 11.12
C GLN A 391 6.51 6.49 10.66
N LYS A 392 7.59 6.45 9.86
CA LYS A 392 8.11 5.24 9.22
C LYS A 392 9.11 4.47 10.10
N LEU A 393 10.06 5.18 10.71
CA LEU A 393 11.15 4.56 11.48
C LEU A 393 10.72 3.75 12.71
N PRO A 394 9.65 4.09 13.45
CA PRO A 394 9.20 3.27 14.59
C PRO A 394 8.98 1.81 14.21
N LEU A 395 8.28 1.57 13.09
CA LEU A 395 7.95 0.23 12.62
C LEU A 395 9.08 -0.41 11.81
N ARG A 396 9.81 0.38 11.00
CA ARG A 396 10.77 -0.14 10.01
C ARG A 396 12.17 -0.40 10.54
N LEU A 397 12.60 0.36 11.55
CA LEU A 397 13.98 0.35 12.07
C LEU A 397 14.01 0.14 13.58
N LEU A 398 13.25 0.94 14.33
CA LEU A 398 13.34 0.98 15.78
C LEU A 398 12.71 -0.26 16.43
N SER A 399 11.75 -0.91 15.76
CA SER A 399 11.24 -2.22 16.19
C SER A 399 12.30 -3.32 16.08
N THR A 400 13.12 -3.33 15.02
CA THR A 400 14.29 -4.21 14.90
C THR A 400 15.27 -3.91 16.03
N ALA A 401 15.53 -2.63 16.29
CA ALA A 401 16.45 -2.26 17.35
C ALA A 401 15.97 -2.69 18.73
N ALA A 402 14.70 -2.50 19.03
CA ALA A 402 14.09 -2.93 20.29
C ALA A 402 14.23 -4.45 20.50
N ASP A 403 13.93 -5.27 19.48
CA ASP A 403 14.01 -6.72 19.59
C ASP A 403 15.45 -7.21 19.78
N ARG A 404 16.42 -6.61 19.06
CA ARG A 404 17.84 -6.94 19.22
C ARG A 404 18.34 -6.61 20.62
N LEU A 405 18.00 -5.43 21.13
CA LEU A 405 18.38 -4.99 22.47
C LEU A 405 17.73 -5.85 23.55
N ALA A 406 16.47 -6.23 23.39
CA ALA A 406 15.79 -7.17 24.30
C ALA A 406 16.46 -8.55 24.32
N ALA A 407 17.05 -8.97 23.19
CA ALA A 407 17.87 -10.18 23.08
C ALA A 407 19.33 -9.99 23.55
N GLY A 408 19.69 -8.82 24.10
CA GLY A 408 21.03 -8.53 24.63
C GLY A 408 22.08 -8.20 23.58
N ALA A 409 21.69 -7.87 22.34
CA ALA A 409 22.60 -7.53 21.25
C ALA A 409 22.39 -6.09 20.76
N VAL A 410 23.48 -5.34 20.59
CA VAL A 410 23.42 -3.99 20.02
C VAL A 410 23.34 -4.08 18.49
N PRO A 411 22.32 -3.48 17.85
CA PRO A 411 22.16 -3.52 16.41
C PRO A 411 22.99 -2.41 15.74
N HIS A 412 24.24 -2.74 15.37
CA HIS A 412 25.24 -1.76 14.95
C HIS A 412 24.87 -1.06 13.63
N VAL A 413 24.31 -1.79 12.66
CA VAL A 413 24.00 -1.19 11.35
C VAL A 413 22.73 -0.35 11.46
N ALA A 414 21.75 -0.77 12.25
CA ALA A 414 20.56 0.02 12.56
C ALA A 414 20.92 1.35 13.25
N ALA A 415 21.96 1.35 14.10
CA ALA A 415 22.49 2.57 14.70
C ALA A 415 23.08 3.53 13.65
N VAL A 416 23.81 3.01 12.65
CA VAL A 416 24.31 3.80 11.52
C VAL A 416 23.16 4.37 10.69
N VAL A 417 22.11 3.59 10.43
CA VAL A 417 20.92 4.06 9.69
C VAL A 417 20.21 5.16 10.47
N LEU A 418 20.05 5.02 11.79
CA LEU A 418 19.47 6.06 12.63
C LEU A 418 20.32 7.34 12.62
N ALA A 419 21.64 7.20 12.71
CA ALA A 419 22.56 8.34 12.59
C ALA A 419 22.45 9.03 11.21
N GLY A 420 22.31 8.25 10.14
CA GLY A 420 22.05 8.77 8.79
C GLY A 420 20.73 9.55 8.72
N TRP A 421 19.67 9.09 9.37
CA TRP A 421 18.43 9.86 9.48
C TRP A 421 18.61 11.15 10.28
N VAL A 422 19.33 11.12 11.40
CA VAL A 422 19.65 12.34 12.18
C VAL A 422 20.43 13.34 11.32
N ALA A 423 21.45 12.89 10.58
CA ALA A 423 22.22 13.73 9.67
C ALA A 423 21.33 14.30 8.54
N TYR A 424 20.45 13.49 7.96
CA TYR A 424 19.48 13.91 6.95
C TYR A 424 18.57 15.03 7.49
N VAL A 425 17.99 14.85 8.68
CA VAL A 425 17.11 15.84 9.33
C VAL A 425 17.87 17.14 9.56
N ARG A 426 19.10 17.08 10.09
CA ARG A 426 19.94 18.26 10.32
C ARG A 426 20.22 19.03 9.04
N ALA A 427 20.69 18.35 8.00
CA ALA A 427 21.02 18.97 6.72
C ALA A 427 19.77 19.57 6.05
N ALA A 428 18.64 18.86 6.08
CA ALA A 428 17.39 19.35 5.50
C ALA A 428 16.82 20.55 6.27
N ALA A 429 16.85 20.51 7.61
CA ALA A 429 16.38 21.60 8.46
C ALA A 429 17.27 22.87 8.35
N ALA A 430 18.57 22.70 8.10
CA ALA A 430 19.50 23.79 7.84
C ALA A 430 19.42 24.34 6.40
N GLY A 431 18.69 23.68 5.49
CA GLY A 431 18.65 24.04 4.07
C GLY A 431 19.94 23.67 3.32
N GLU A 432 20.74 22.75 3.86
CA GLU A 432 22.05 22.32 3.35
C GLU A 432 21.98 20.99 2.58
N LEU A 433 20.88 20.23 2.72
CA LEU A 433 20.71 18.97 2.00
C LEU A 433 20.50 19.23 0.51
N VAL A 434 21.43 18.76 -0.32
CA VAL A 434 21.36 18.87 -1.79
C VAL A 434 21.30 17.48 -2.42
N VAL A 435 20.24 17.20 -3.18
CA VAL A 435 20.06 15.96 -3.93
C VAL A 435 19.86 16.30 -5.40
N ALA A 436 20.63 15.69 -6.29
CA ALA A 436 20.60 15.97 -7.73
C ALA A 436 20.67 17.47 -8.06
N GLY A 437 21.50 18.22 -7.34
CA GLY A 437 21.69 19.66 -7.55
C GLY A 437 20.56 20.57 -7.05
N ARG A 438 19.61 20.04 -6.25
CA ARG A 438 18.51 20.83 -5.66
C ARG A 438 18.51 20.72 -4.14
N THR A 439 18.29 21.84 -3.47
CA THR A 439 18.06 21.86 -2.02
C THR A 439 16.75 21.16 -1.69
N VAL A 440 16.78 20.28 -0.70
CA VAL A 440 15.65 19.45 -0.28
C VAL A 440 15.16 19.91 1.10
N PRO A 441 13.87 20.29 1.25
CA PRO A 441 13.32 20.61 2.56
C PRO A 441 13.05 19.35 3.39
N LEU A 442 12.93 19.52 4.70
CA LEU A 442 12.46 18.47 5.59
C LEU A 442 10.94 18.29 5.45
N ASP A 443 10.52 17.23 4.75
CA ASP A 443 9.11 16.85 4.59
C ASP A 443 8.73 15.76 5.61
N ASP A 444 8.19 16.21 6.74
CA ASP A 444 7.75 15.34 7.84
C ASP A 444 6.68 16.06 8.69
N PRO A 445 5.60 15.39 9.14
CA PRO A 445 4.61 16.00 10.02
C PRO A 445 5.20 16.51 11.36
N ALA A 446 6.30 15.92 11.82
CA ALA A 446 7.03 16.31 13.01
C ALA A 446 8.25 17.21 12.70
N ALA A 447 8.34 17.82 11.50
CA ALA A 447 9.53 18.55 11.05
C ALA A 447 10.06 19.59 12.06
N ALA A 448 9.18 20.39 12.68
CA ALA A 448 9.59 21.39 13.67
C ALA A 448 10.21 20.76 14.94
N VAL A 449 9.59 19.67 15.43
CA VAL A 449 10.08 18.93 16.60
C VAL A 449 11.42 18.27 16.30
N LEU A 450 11.54 17.66 15.12
CA LEU A 450 12.77 17.02 14.65
C LEU A 450 13.91 18.04 14.46
N ALA A 451 13.61 19.21 13.89
CA ALA A 451 14.58 20.28 13.72
C ALA A 451 15.09 20.82 15.06
N GLU A 452 14.25 20.89 16.09
CA GLU A 452 14.67 21.24 17.46
C GLU A 452 15.51 20.12 18.08
N ALA A 453 15.03 18.88 18.01
CA ALA A 453 15.66 17.71 18.61
C ALA A 453 17.07 17.43 18.08
N THR A 454 17.39 17.90 16.88
CA THR A 454 18.67 17.65 16.21
C THR A 454 19.68 18.81 16.26
N ARG A 455 19.43 19.81 17.11
CA ARG A 455 20.37 20.94 17.31
C ARG A 455 21.59 20.57 18.14
N GLY A 456 22.62 21.42 18.07
CA GLY A 456 23.80 21.34 18.92
C GLY A 456 24.88 20.38 18.41
N THR A 457 25.65 19.83 19.33
CA THR A 457 26.68 18.83 19.02
C THR A 457 26.05 17.50 18.57
N PRO A 458 26.79 16.61 17.89
CA PRO A 458 26.30 15.27 17.56
C PRO A 458 25.67 14.53 18.75
N GLU A 459 26.26 14.62 19.94
CA GLU A 459 25.74 14.01 21.16
C GLU A 459 24.38 14.58 21.54
N GLN A 460 24.23 15.91 21.52
CA GLN A 460 22.99 16.59 21.85
C GLN A 460 21.88 16.25 20.85
N ALA A 461 22.21 16.20 19.56
CA ALA A 461 21.27 15.85 18.51
C ALA A 461 20.77 14.40 18.63
N VAL A 462 21.66 13.46 18.95
CA VAL A 462 21.25 12.06 19.20
C VAL A 462 20.37 11.98 20.45
N ASP A 463 20.73 12.68 21.53
CA ASP A 463 19.95 12.66 22.76
C ASP A 463 18.54 13.22 22.58
N GLY A 464 18.42 14.34 21.84
CA GLY A 464 17.13 14.95 21.53
C GLY A 464 16.24 14.00 20.73
N VAL A 465 16.79 13.31 19.74
CA VAL A 465 16.04 12.34 18.93
C VAL A 465 15.65 11.10 19.73
N LEU A 466 16.56 10.52 20.52
CA LEU A 466 16.27 9.33 21.34
C LEU A 466 15.24 9.61 22.45
N ALA A 467 15.05 10.88 22.83
CA ALA A 467 14.04 11.31 23.78
C ALA A 467 12.61 11.45 23.20
N LEU A 468 12.44 11.44 21.87
CA LEU A 468 11.13 11.59 21.22
C LEU A 468 10.28 10.32 21.39
N ARG A 469 9.46 10.22 22.43
CA ARG A 469 8.71 8.98 22.76
C ARG A 469 7.65 8.58 21.75
N ASP A 470 7.14 9.53 20.97
CA ASP A 470 6.21 9.25 19.87
C ASP A 470 6.90 8.55 18.69
N VAL A 471 8.24 8.57 18.63
CA VAL A 471 9.05 7.97 17.56
C VAL A 471 9.92 6.82 18.10
N VAL A 472 10.61 7.04 19.21
CA VAL A 472 11.62 6.15 19.78
C VAL A 472 11.09 5.48 21.04
N PRO A 473 10.91 4.14 21.04
CA PRO A 473 10.55 3.40 22.24
C PRO A 473 11.54 3.64 23.37
N ALA A 474 11.06 3.74 24.62
CA ALA A 474 11.89 4.03 25.78
C ALA A 474 13.08 3.06 25.92
N ALA A 475 12.84 1.77 25.73
CA ALA A 475 13.87 0.73 25.78
C ALA A 475 15.01 0.94 24.78
N VAL A 476 14.75 1.55 23.62
CA VAL A 476 15.78 1.86 22.62
C VAL A 476 16.48 3.17 22.99
N GLY A 477 15.70 4.21 23.31
CA GLY A 477 16.21 5.55 23.58
C GLY A 477 17.06 5.65 24.86
N GLU A 478 16.83 4.77 25.83
CA GLU A 478 17.57 4.74 27.10
C GLU A 478 18.76 3.76 27.08
N HIS A 479 18.95 3.00 26.00
CA HIS A 479 20.01 1.98 25.94
C HIS A 479 21.39 2.62 25.67
N PRO A 480 22.34 2.59 26.65
CA PRO A 480 23.59 3.34 26.54
C PRO A 480 24.49 2.84 25.41
N GLY A 481 24.51 1.53 25.16
CA GLY A 481 25.29 0.95 24.06
C GLY A 481 24.75 1.35 22.69
N PHE A 482 23.43 1.47 22.54
CA PHE A 482 22.83 1.86 21.26
C PHE A 482 23.09 3.34 21.00
N ARG A 483 22.87 4.18 22.02
CA ARG A 483 23.23 5.61 21.98
C ARG A 483 24.69 5.81 21.56
N ALA A 484 25.63 5.09 22.16
CA ALA A 484 27.06 5.23 21.85
C ALA A 484 27.37 4.95 20.37
N GLU A 485 26.77 3.88 19.81
CA GLU A 485 26.92 3.53 18.39
C GLU A 485 26.32 4.61 17.47
N VAL A 486 25.14 5.14 17.79
CA VAL A 486 24.48 6.20 16.99
C VAL A 486 25.32 7.48 17.00
N VAL A 487 25.85 7.89 18.16
CA VAL A 487 26.76 9.06 18.26
C VAL A 487 28.02 8.84 17.44
N SER A 488 28.66 7.68 17.58
CA SER A 488 29.88 7.34 16.84
C SER A 488 29.65 7.39 15.34
N ALA A 489 28.53 6.84 14.86
CA ALA A 489 28.17 6.89 13.45
C ALA A 489 27.87 8.33 12.99
N LEU A 490 27.17 9.14 13.79
CA LEU A 490 26.84 10.52 13.43
C LEU A 490 28.10 11.37 13.21
N HIS A 491 29.14 11.17 14.01
CA HIS A 491 30.44 11.83 13.83
C HIS A 491 31.07 11.57 12.46
N THR A 492 30.77 10.45 11.80
CA THR A 492 31.28 10.16 10.45
C THR A 492 30.54 10.90 9.34
N PHE A 493 29.32 11.37 9.59
CA PHE A 493 28.55 12.18 8.64
C PHE A 493 28.83 13.69 8.75
N THR A 494 29.37 14.15 9.89
CA THR A 494 29.64 15.56 10.16
C THR A 494 31.11 15.97 9.97
N ARG A 495 31.95 15.03 9.53
CA ARG A 495 33.35 15.29 9.10
C ARG A 495 33.37 15.44 7.58
#